data_AF-A0AAN7YE08-F1
#
_entry.id   AF-A0AAN7YE08-F1
#
_cell.length_a   1.000
_cell.length_b   1.000
_cell.length_c   1.000
_cell.angle_alpha   90.00
_cell.angle_beta   90.00
_cell.angle_gamma   90.00
#
_symmetry.space_group_name_H-M   'P 1'
#
loop_
_entity.id
_entity.type
_entity.pdbx_description
1 polymer ?
#
loop_
_entity_poly.entity_id
_entity_poly.type
_entity_poly.pdbx_seq_one_letter_code
_entity_poly.pdbx_strand_id
1 'polypeptide(L)'
;MSWLGGGSSSTPSSAPNTGVAGNKNRPKTIYYLGARKRTRTCVTRANKLQILRTDQGKQAVELAGDYDLSSFSMFTRENYKQFIQFSSKTVAERTPVGSRHTIEEKIGKVHVYHTSFGFCAILITEAEYDKLAAQTILSKAADNFKVKYTPTEIAQRNPPLDWPEGKKFREEAINVEQTGIAAVQRELDETKIVLHQTIESVLQRGEKLDTLVAKSDELSGMSKGFYKQAKQQNSCCVVM
;
A
#
# COMPACT_ATOMS: atom_id res chain seq x y z
N MET A 1 89.25 -45.61 -16.81
CA MET A 1 89.50 -46.93 -17.46
C MET A 1 88.91 -48.02 -16.58
N SER A 2 88.49 -49.15 -17.17
CA SER A 2 87.71 -50.30 -16.62
C SER A 2 86.22 -50.01 -16.36
N TRP A 3 85.30 -50.38 -17.25
CA TRP A 3 84.71 -51.71 -17.62
C TRP A 3 83.50 -52.09 -16.74
N LEU A 4 82.29 -52.06 -17.35
CA LEU A 4 81.31 -53.15 -17.57
C LEU A 4 80.77 -53.80 -16.28
N GLY A 5 79.47 -53.93 -16.03
CA GLY A 5 78.36 -54.27 -16.93
C GLY A 5 77.74 -55.59 -16.43
N GLY A 6 76.41 -55.70 -16.42
CA GLY A 6 75.73 -57.01 -16.41
C GLY A 6 74.49 -57.16 -15.51
N GLY A 7 73.38 -57.58 -16.14
CA GLY A 7 72.32 -58.41 -15.55
C GLY A 7 70.97 -57.72 -15.31
N SER A 8 70.10 -57.56 -16.32
CA SER A 8 69.04 -58.50 -16.76
C SER A 8 67.96 -58.76 -15.69
N SER A 9 66.84 -58.04 -15.74
CA SER A 9 65.56 -58.46 -16.37
C SER A 9 64.65 -59.32 -15.49
N SER A 10 63.57 -58.73 -14.95
CA SER A 10 62.18 -59.12 -15.21
C SER A 10 61.21 -58.32 -14.33
N THR A 11 60.29 -57.65 -15.01
CA THR A 11 59.05 -56.99 -14.57
C THR A 11 58.08 -57.99 -13.92
N PRO A 12 57.07 -57.59 -13.10
CA PRO A 12 56.16 -56.49 -13.41
C PRO A 12 55.70 -55.55 -12.27
N SER A 13 55.49 -54.29 -12.65
CA SER A 13 54.33 -53.46 -12.30
C SER A 13 53.95 -53.35 -10.82
N SER A 14 54.56 -52.34 -10.18
CA SER A 14 53.94 -51.36 -9.26
C SER A 14 52.40 -51.31 -9.22
N ALA A 15 51.71 -51.03 -8.12
CA ALA A 15 52.04 -50.81 -6.72
C ALA A 15 50.72 -50.84 -5.92
N PRO A 16 50.74 -51.21 -4.63
CA PRO A 16 49.56 -51.13 -3.76
C PRO A 16 49.32 -49.70 -3.27
N ASN A 17 48.05 -49.30 -3.27
CA ASN A 17 47.56 -48.04 -2.76
C ASN A 17 47.43 -48.13 -1.23
N THR A 18 48.35 -47.52 -0.48
CA THR A 18 48.26 -47.39 0.99
C THR A 18 48.54 -45.95 1.40
N GLY A 19 47.54 -45.31 2.00
CA GLY A 19 47.62 -43.89 2.37
C GLY A 19 46.56 -43.44 3.36
N VAL A 20 46.73 -43.85 4.62
CA VAL A 20 46.51 -43.04 5.84
C VAL A 20 45.07 -42.65 6.24
N ALA A 21 44.60 -43.39 7.25
CA ALA A 21 43.90 -42.95 8.47
C ALA A 21 42.99 -41.70 8.40
N GLY A 22 41.68 -41.94 8.36
CA GLY A 22 40.65 -40.92 8.58
C GLY A 22 40.58 -40.48 10.04
N ASN A 23 41.02 -39.26 10.32
CA ASN A 23 40.70 -38.55 11.56
C ASN A 23 39.33 -37.85 11.41
N LYS A 24 38.41 -38.20 12.32
CA LYS A 24 37.06 -37.67 12.48
C LYS A 24 37.13 -36.29 13.13
N ASN A 25 36.93 -35.22 12.34
CA ASN A 25 36.18 -34.02 12.70
C ASN A 25 36.47 -32.91 11.69
N ARG A 26 35.57 -32.75 10.71
CA ARG A 26 35.39 -31.48 10.02
C ARG A 26 33.92 -31.09 10.13
N PRO A 27 33.58 -29.88 10.62
CA PRO A 27 32.21 -29.42 10.56
C PRO A 27 31.80 -29.36 9.09
N LYS A 28 30.68 -30.01 8.77
CA LYS A 28 30.07 -29.92 7.44
C LYS A 28 29.64 -28.47 7.23
N THR A 29 30.42 -27.71 6.48
CA THR A 29 29.98 -26.43 5.92
C THR A 29 28.81 -26.72 5.00
N ILE A 30 27.60 -26.59 5.54
CA ILE A 30 26.37 -26.59 4.76
C ILE A 30 26.45 -25.31 3.92
N TYR A 31 26.86 -25.45 2.66
CA TYR A 31 26.55 -24.44 1.66
C TYR A 31 25.03 -24.36 1.59
N TYR A 32 24.45 -23.38 2.28
CA TYR A 32 23.13 -22.91 1.93
C TYR A 32 23.26 -22.35 0.52
N LEU A 33 23.00 -23.18 -0.49
CA LEU A 33 22.58 -22.67 -1.80
C LEU A 33 21.44 -21.73 -1.49
N GLY A 34 21.69 -20.43 -1.66
CA GLY A 34 20.71 -19.39 -1.46
C GLY A 34 19.49 -19.74 -2.29
N ALA A 35 18.48 -20.28 -1.62
CA ALA A 35 17.13 -20.27 -2.13
C ALA A 35 16.86 -18.79 -2.38
N ARG A 36 16.97 -18.37 -3.65
CA ARG A 36 16.34 -17.15 -4.12
C ARG A 36 14.89 -17.31 -3.72
N LYS A 37 14.53 -16.78 -2.56
CA LYS A 37 13.15 -16.42 -2.26
C LYS A 37 12.78 -15.59 -3.47
N ARG A 38 11.98 -16.16 -4.36
CA ARG A 38 11.10 -15.35 -5.20
C ARG A 38 10.23 -14.64 -4.18
N THR A 39 10.71 -13.51 -3.68
CA THR A 39 9.82 -12.45 -3.24
C THR A 39 8.97 -12.21 -4.47
N ARG A 40 7.77 -12.81 -4.48
CA ARG A 40 6.67 -12.14 -5.16
C ARG A 40 6.65 -10.80 -4.47
N THR A 41 7.24 -9.79 -5.11
CA THR A 41 6.88 -8.43 -4.80
C THR A 41 5.38 -8.41 -5.08
N CYS A 42 4.57 -8.59 -4.04
CA CYS A 42 3.18 -8.19 -4.11
C CYS A 42 3.29 -6.71 -4.45
N VAL A 43 3.05 -6.38 -5.72
CA VAL A 43 3.06 -4.99 -6.19
C VAL A 43 1.84 -4.38 -5.54
N THR A 44 2.02 -3.91 -4.32
CA THR A 44 0.96 -3.26 -3.56
C THR A 44 0.74 -1.90 -4.20
N ARG A 45 -0.47 -1.67 -4.71
CA ARG A 45 -0.77 -0.49 -5.51
C ARG A 45 -1.49 0.58 -4.69
N ALA A 46 -1.13 1.83 -4.96
CA ALA A 46 -1.92 2.98 -4.57
C ALA A 46 -2.94 3.27 -5.66
N ASN A 47 -4.22 3.04 -5.37
CA ASN A 47 -5.31 3.17 -6.34
C ASN A 47 -5.79 4.62 -6.48
N LYS A 48 -5.60 5.45 -5.43
CA LYS A 48 -6.04 6.84 -5.44
C LYS A 48 -5.27 7.69 -4.45
N LEU A 49 -4.88 8.89 -4.86
CA LEU A 49 -4.40 9.96 -3.98
C LEU A 49 -5.25 11.20 -4.22
N GLN A 50 -5.87 11.74 -3.17
CA GLN A 50 -6.79 12.86 -3.27
C GLN A 50 -6.62 13.84 -2.12
N ILE A 51 -6.81 15.12 -2.41
CA ILE A 51 -6.91 16.21 -1.44
C ILE A 51 -8.32 16.77 -1.49
N LEU A 52 -8.99 16.75 -0.33
CA LEU A 52 -10.35 17.20 -0.13
C LEU A 52 -10.35 18.42 0.78
N ARG A 53 -11.13 19.44 0.45
CA ARG A 53 -11.47 20.48 1.42
C ARG A 53 -12.54 19.95 2.35
N THR A 54 -12.34 20.16 3.64
CA THR A 54 -13.36 19.88 4.66
C THR A 54 -13.70 21.19 5.35
N ASP A 55 -14.93 21.66 5.18
CA ASP A 55 -15.48 22.74 5.99
C ASP A 55 -16.45 22.11 7.00
N GLN A 56 -16.39 22.53 8.27
CA GLN A 56 -17.16 21.87 9.33
C GLN A 56 -18.66 21.97 9.01
N GLY A 57 -19.28 20.82 8.72
CA GLY A 57 -20.73 20.73 8.43
C GLY A 57 -21.14 20.93 6.96
N LYS A 58 -20.19 21.09 6.03
CA LYS A 58 -20.49 21.10 4.57
C LYS A 58 -19.90 19.86 3.89
N GLN A 59 -20.47 19.53 2.73
CA GLN A 59 -20.00 18.41 1.91
C GLN A 59 -18.52 18.59 1.54
N ALA A 60 -17.74 17.52 1.65
CA ALA A 60 -16.33 17.54 1.27
C ALA A 60 -16.17 17.80 -0.24
N VAL A 61 -15.38 18.82 -0.58
CA VAL A 61 -15.15 19.22 -1.98
C VAL A 61 -13.80 18.71 -2.45
N GLU A 62 -13.77 18.08 -3.61
CA GLU A 62 -12.53 17.64 -4.25
C GLU A 62 -11.72 18.82 -4.76
N LEU A 63 -10.52 19.00 -4.19
CA LEU A 63 -9.58 20.03 -4.61
C LEU A 63 -8.62 19.49 -5.66
N ALA A 64 -8.09 18.28 -5.47
CA ALA A 64 -7.15 17.65 -6.37
C ALA A 64 -7.25 16.14 -6.20
N GLY A 65 -7.13 15.39 -7.28
CA GLY A 65 -7.23 13.94 -7.21
C GLY A 65 -6.59 13.27 -8.41
N ASP A 66 -5.90 12.18 -8.13
CA ASP A 66 -5.43 11.27 -9.16
C ASP A 66 -5.87 9.83 -8.83
N TYR A 67 -6.33 9.14 -9.86
CA TYR A 67 -7.01 7.86 -9.82
C TYR A 67 -6.29 6.89 -10.76
N ASP A 68 -5.82 5.77 -10.21
CA ASP A 68 -5.40 4.62 -10.99
C ASP A 68 -6.38 3.47 -10.78
N LEU A 69 -7.18 3.21 -11.81
CA LEU A 69 -8.17 2.13 -11.83
C LEU A 69 -7.81 1.04 -12.85
N SER A 70 -6.55 1.01 -13.29
CA SER A 70 -6.07 0.05 -14.29
C SER A 70 -6.22 -1.41 -13.83
N SER A 71 -6.22 -1.65 -12.52
CA SER A 71 -6.41 -2.97 -11.89
C SER A 71 -7.83 -3.51 -12.03
N PHE A 72 -8.85 -2.65 -12.18
CA PHE A 72 -10.24 -3.07 -12.27
C PHE A 72 -10.65 -3.37 -13.73
N SER A 73 -11.70 -4.17 -13.93
CA SER A 73 -12.25 -4.43 -15.26
C SER A 73 -12.83 -3.16 -15.86
N MET A 74 -12.57 -2.89 -17.15
CA MET A 74 -12.97 -1.67 -17.87
C MET A 74 -14.46 -1.33 -17.68
N PHE A 75 -15.34 -2.33 -17.69
CA PHE A 75 -16.79 -2.15 -17.51
C PHE A 75 -17.22 -1.79 -16.08
N THR A 76 -16.38 -2.07 -15.09
CA THR A 76 -16.66 -1.80 -13.66
C THR A 76 -15.92 -0.58 -13.13
N ARG A 77 -14.90 -0.10 -13.85
CA ARG A 77 -14.02 1.01 -13.42
C ARG A 77 -14.80 2.26 -13.03
N GLU A 78 -15.82 2.63 -13.78
CA GLU A 78 -16.62 3.83 -13.48
C GLU A 78 -17.41 3.68 -12.17
N ASN A 79 -17.99 2.50 -11.93
CA ASN A 79 -18.72 2.22 -10.70
C ASN A 79 -17.78 2.27 -9.48
N TYR A 80 -16.59 1.68 -9.59
CA TYR A 80 -15.56 1.77 -8.56
C TYR A 80 -15.08 3.20 -8.35
N LYS A 81 -14.89 3.99 -9.42
CA LYS A 81 -14.48 5.40 -9.33
C LYS A 81 -15.46 6.21 -8.48
N GLN A 82 -16.75 6.09 -8.78
CA GLN A 82 -17.81 6.80 -8.05
C GLN A 82 -17.86 6.34 -6.58
N PHE A 83 -17.76 5.05 -6.33
CA PHE A 83 -17.75 4.51 -4.97
C PHE A 83 -16.53 5.00 -4.17
N ILE A 84 -15.35 4.96 -4.77
CA ILE A 84 -14.11 5.46 -4.18
C ILE A 84 -14.20 6.96 -3.89
N GLN A 85 -14.78 7.76 -4.78
CA GLN A 85 -15.03 9.19 -4.55
C GLN A 85 -15.98 9.43 -3.37
N PHE A 86 -17.09 8.71 -3.35
CA PHE A 86 -18.08 8.76 -2.29
C PHE A 86 -17.48 8.36 -0.92
N SER A 87 -16.74 7.26 -0.86
CA SER A 87 -16.07 6.81 0.37
C SER A 87 -15.03 7.82 0.85
N SER A 88 -14.22 8.39 -0.04
CA SER A 88 -13.26 9.42 0.34
C SER A 88 -13.92 10.65 0.95
N LYS A 89 -15.04 11.14 0.37
CA LYS A 89 -15.78 12.28 0.93
C LYS A 89 -16.38 11.97 2.29
N THR A 90 -17.07 10.82 2.41
CA THR A 90 -17.67 10.38 3.67
C THR A 90 -16.63 10.30 4.78
N VAL A 91 -15.47 9.74 4.47
CA VAL A 91 -14.36 9.61 5.43
C VAL A 91 -13.78 10.98 5.81
N ALA A 92 -13.60 11.89 4.84
CA ALA A 92 -13.11 13.24 5.11
C ALA A 92 -14.03 14.04 6.04
N GLU A 93 -15.35 13.92 5.87
CA GLU A 93 -16.35 14.62 6.69
C GLU A 93 -16.40 14.14 8.14
N ARG A 94 -16.11 12.86 8.36
CA ARG A 94 -16.18 12.23 9.69
C ARG A 94 -14.85 12.25 10.43
N THR A 95 -13.76 12.59 9.74
CA THR A 95 -12.43 12.66 10.35
C THR A 95 -12.23 14.00 11.05
N PRO A 96 -11.92 14.04 12.36
CA PRO A 96 -11.68 15.28 13.07
C PRO A 96 -10.38 15.96 12.62
N VAL A 97 -10.31 17.27 12.77
CA VAL A 97 -9.14 18.06 12.35
C VAL A 97 -7.88 17.63 13.10
N GLY A 98 -6.76 17.49 12.38
CA GLY A 98 -5.47 17.12 12.98
C GLY A 98 -5.31 15.63 13.30
N SER A 99 -6.29 14.80 12.92
CA SER A 99 -6.25 13.37 13.16
C SER A 99 -5.76 12.59 11.94
N ARG A 100 -5.17 11.42 12.21
CA ARG A 100 -4.76 10.44 11.21
C ARG A 100 -5.50 9.15 11.46
N HIS A 101 -6.16 8.65 10.42
CA HIS A 101 -6.94 7.41 10.49
C HIS A 101 -6.49 6.46 9.39
N THR A 102 -6.55 5.18 9.69
CA THR A 102 -6.46 4.11 8.69
C THR A 102 -7.69 3.24 8.82
N ILE A 103 -8.53 3.31 7.81
CA ILE A 103 -9.78 2.59 7.73
C ILE A 103 -9.54 1.34 6.89
N GLU A 104 -9.91 0.19 7.41
CA GLU A 104 -9.75 -1.08 6.71
C GLU A 104 -11.07 -1.48 6.07
N GLU A 105 -11.04 -1.71 4.76
CA GLU A 105 -12.16 -2.19 3.97
C GLU A 105 -11.75 -3.49 3.26
N LYS A 106 -12.73 -4.32 2.88
CA LYS A 106 -12.45 -5.67 2.33
C LYS A 106 -11.58 -5.64 1.07
N ILE A 107 -11.67 -4.57 0.29
CA ILE A 107 -10.98 -4.41 -1.00
C ILE A 107 -9.72 -3.54 -0.91
N GLY A 108 -9.45 -2.94 0.25
CA GLY A 108 -8.35 -1.99 0.39
C GLY A 108 -8.35 -1.24 1.72
N LYS A 109 -7.32 -0.44 1.94
CA LYS A 109 -7.20 0.45 3.10
C LYS A 109 -7.33 1.90 2.66
N VAL A 110 -8.07 2.67 3.43
CA VAL A 110 -8.20 4.12 3.26
C VAL A 110 -7.39 4.80 4.36
N HIS A 111 -6.29 5.42 3.96
CA HIS A 111 -5.45 6.22 4.83
C HIS A 111 -5.86 7.67 4.71
N VAL A 112 -5.99 8.32 5.86
CA VAL A 112 -6.52 9.68 5.98
C VAL A 112 -5.55 10.48 6.82
N TYR A 113 -5.23 11.67 6.35
CA TYR A 113 -4.53 12.68 7.11
C TYR A 113 -5.30 14.00 7.03
N HIS A 114 -5.96 14.34 8.13
CA HIS A 114 -6.66 15.61 8.26
C HIS A 114 -5.68 16.67 8.79
N THR A 115 -5.48 17.71 7.98
CA THR A 115 -4.53 18.78 8.29
C THR A 115 -5.27 19.96 8.95
N SER A 116 -4.65 20.60 9.95
CA SER A 116 -5.17 21.82 10.61
C SER A 116 -5.38 23.01 9.67
N PHE A 117 -4.84 22.97 8.45
CA PHE A 117 -4.99 23.96 7.40
C PHE A 117 -6.35 23.92 6.67
N GLY A 118 -7.28 23.05 7.09
CA GLY A 118 -8.65 23.00 6.54
C GLY A 118 -8.82 22.09 5.31
N PHE A 119 -7.87 21.19 5.08
CA PHE A 119 -7.96 20.16 4.04
C PHE A 119 -7.55 18.78 4.58
N CYS A 120 -8.01 17.75 3.89
CA CYS A 120 -7.79 16.36 4.22
C CYS A 120 -7.16 15.64 3.03
N ALA A 121 -6.00 15.01 3.26
CA ALA A 121 -5.36 14.15 2.28
C ALA A 121 -5.81 12.69 2.49
N ILE A 122 -6.19 12.01 1.42
CA ILE A 122 -6.67 10.63 1.43
C ILE A 122 -5.90 9.81 0.40
N LEU A 123 -5.45 8.63 0.84
CA LEU A 123 -4.75 7.66 0.03
C LEU A 123 -5.46 6.31 0.17
N ILE A 124 -5.91 5.75 -0.95
CA ILE A 124 -6.52 4.42 -0.98
C ILE A 124 -5.52 3.43 -1.57
N THR A 125 -5.23 2.40 -0.82
CA THR A 125 -4.25 1.35 -1.15
C THR A 125 -4.91 -0.02 -1.04
N GLU A 126 -4.22 -1.04 -1.53
CA GLU A 126 -4.60 -2.42 -1.28
C GLU A 126 -4.36 -2.83 0.18
N ALA A 127 -5.00 -3.92 0.62
CA ALA A 127 -4.95 -4.35 2.02
C ALA A 127 -3.54 -4.74 2.50
N GLU A 128 -2.66 -5.18 1.60
CA GLU A 128 -1.28 -5.57 1.92
C GLU A 128 -0.31 -4.38 2.01
N TYR A 129 -0.74 -3.16 1.69
CA TYR A 129 0.11 -1.98 1.74
C TYR A 129 0.47 -1.58 3.18
N ASP A 130 1.72 -1.15 3.37
CA ASP A 130 2.21 -0.72 4.68
C ASP A 130 1.58 0.61 5.11
N LYS A 131 1.09 0.65 6.35
CA LYS A 131 0.37 1.83 6.87
C LYS A 131 1.30 3.01 7.07
N LEU A 132 2.55 2.77 7.49
CA LEU A 132 3.52 3.82 7.77
C LEU A 132 4.01 4.46 6.48
N ALA A 133 4.28 3.64 5.45
CA ALA A 133 4.59 4.13 4.11
C ALA A 133 3.45 5.04 3.57
N ALA A 134 2.18 4.62 3.73
CA ALA A 134 1.03 5.40 3.26
C ALA A 134 0.95 6.78 3.94
N GLN A 135 1.12 6.80 5.26
CA GLN A 135 1.06 8.03 6.06
C GLN A 135 2.26 8.96 5.77
N THR A 136 3.41 8.40 5.44
CA THR A 136 4.59 9.16 5.02
C THR A 136 4.32 9.91 3.72
N ILE A 137 3.73 9.23 2.73
CA ILE A 137 3.39 9.83 1.43
C ILE A 137 2.31 10.90 1.60
N LEU A 138 1.30 10.63 2.42
CA LEU A 138 0.26 11.61 2.74
C LEU A 138 0.84 12.88 3.36
N SER A 139 1.84 12.75 4.24
CA SER A 139 2.51 13.89 4.86
C SER A 139 3.26 14.71 3.82
N LYS A 140 4.10 14.06 2.98
CA LYS A 140 4.82 14.72 1.88
C LYS A 140 3.89 15.45 0.92
N ALA A 141 2.78 14.80 0.53
CA ALA A 141 1.79 15.38 -0.36
C ALA A 141 1.08 16.58 0.28
N ALA A 142 0.70 16.47 1.56
CA ALA A 142 0.09 17.56 2.31
C ALA A 142 1.04 18.75 2.48
N ASP A 143 2.32 18.52 2.76
CA ASP A 143 3.29 19.60 2.97
C ASP A 143 3.63 20.32 1.65
N ASN A 144 3.75 19.58 0.54
CA ASN A 144 3.87 20.19 -0.78
C ASN A 144 2.65 21.07 -1.10
N PHE A 145 1.45 20.61 -0.75
CA PHE A 145 0.22 21.36 -0.95
C PHE A 145 0.15 22.63 -0.08
N LYS A 146 0.59 22.57 1.19
CA LYS A 146 0.67 23.74 2.08
C LYS A 146 1.62 24.82 1.57
N VAL A 147 2.76 24.42 1.00
CA VAL A 147 3.76 25.36 0.47
C VAL A 147 3.21 26.07 -0.76
N LYS A 148 2.40 25.38 -1.57
CA LYS A 148 1.92 25.87 -2.86
C LYS A 148 0.63 26.70 -2.77
N TYR A 149 -0.26 26.39 -1.83
CA TYR A 149 -1.56 27.01 -1.72
C TYR A 149 -1.81 27.57 -0.33
N THR A 150 -2.38 28.78 -0.28
CA THR A 150 -2.79 29.39 0.98
C THR A 150 -4.16 28.85 1.44
N PRO A 151 -4.46 28.86 2.75
CA PRO A 151 -5.76 28.41 3.28
C PRO A 151 -6.95 29.14 2.65
N THR A 152 -6.79 30.43 2.35
CA THR A 152 -7.83 31.26 1.74
C THR A 152 -8.16 30.82 0.32
N GLU A 153 -7.14 30.51 -0.48
CA GLU A 153 -7.31 29.98 -1.84
C GLU A 153 -8.01 28.61 -1.80
N ILE A 154 -7.61 27.76 -0.86
CA ILE A 154 -8.23 26.44 -0.66
C ILE A 154 -9.72 26.60 -0.34
N ALA A 155 -10.08 27.52 0.55
CA ALA A 155 -11.46 27.77 1.00
C ALA A 155 -12.40 28.25 -0.12
N GLN A 156 -11.88 28.99 -1.10
CA GLN A 156 -12.68 29.60 -2.17
C GLN A 156 -12.68 28.80 -3.48
N ARG A 157 -11.79 27.82 -3.62
CA ARG A 157 -11.59 27.12 -4.90
C ARG A 157 -12.69 26.12 -5.20
N ASN A 158 -13.22 26.21 -6.42
CA ASN A 158 -14.13 25.28 -7.09
C ASN A 158 -14.08 25.65 -8.59
N PRO A 159 -13.39 24.93 -9.51
CA PRO A 159 -13.33 23.47 -9.74
C PRO A 159 -12.06 22.75 -9.25
N PRO A 160 -11.96 21.41 -9.39
CA PRO A 160 -10.76 20.65 -9.06
C PRO A 160 -9.52 21.16 -9.82
N LEU A 161 -8.40 21.22 -9.12
CA LEU A 161 -7.07 21.54 -9.61
C LEU A 161 -6.49 20.36 -10.39
N ASP A 162 -5.90 20.66 -11.55
CA ASP A 162 -4.96 19.73 -12.18
C ASP A 162 -3.70 19.60 -11.32
N TRP A 163 -3.44 18.39 -10.84
CA TRP A 163 -2.40 18.11 -9.84
C TRP A 163 -1.41 17.06 -10.35
N PRO A 164 -0.49 17.44 -11.26
CA PRO A 164 0.47 16.51 -11.84
C PRO A 164 1.49 15.99 -10.81
N GLU A 165 1.71 16.73 -9.71
CA GLU A 165 2.57 16.28 -8.60
C GLU A 165 1.94 15.08 -7.86
N GLY A 166 0.61 15.02 -7.76
CA GLY A 166 -0.10 13.89 -7.18
C GLY A 166 0.18 12.57 -7.90
N LYS A 167 0.40 12.63 -9.22
CA LYS A 167 0.84 11.49 -10.01
C LYS A 167 2.19 10.96 -9.56
N LYS A 168 3.15 11.86 -9.35
CA LYS A 168 4.50 11.51 -8.89
C LYS A 168 4.47 10.86 -7.51
N PHE A 169 3.69 11.42 -6.57
CA PHE A 169 3.57 10.86 -5.21
C PHE A 169 2.88 9.49 -5.19
N ARG A 170 1.92 9.25 -6.08
CA ARG A 170 1.31 7.91 -6.24
C ARG A 170 2.29 6.92 -6.86
N GLU A 171 3.08 7.32 -7.85
CA GLU A 171 4.10 6.46 -8.44
C GLU A 171 5.21 6.14 -7.42
N GLU A 172 5.60 7.12 -6.60
CA GLU A 172 6.48 6.90 -5.45
C GLU A 172 5.86 5.91 -4.44
N ALA A 173 4.54 5.94 -4.28
CA ALA A 173 3.82 4.99 -3.42
C ALA A 173 3.99 3.52 -3.84
N ILE A 174 4.14 3.26 -5.14
CA ILE A 174 4.37 1.90 -5.66
C ILE A 174 5.76 1.38 -5.23
N ASN A 175 6.74 2.28 -5.12
CA ASN A 175 8.12 1.95 -4.74
C ASN A 175 8.36 2.23 -3.26
N VAL A 176 7.83 1.37 -2.39
CA VAL A 176 7.93 1.47 -0.92
C VAL A 176 9.38 1.61 -0.41
N GLU A 177 10.37 1.09 -1.15
CA GLU A 177 11.79 1.20 -0.80
C GLU A 177 12.33 2.65 -0.89
N GLN A 178 11.72 3.51 -1.71
CA GLN A 178 12.15 4.90 -1.91
C GLN A 178 11.51 5.87 -0.93
N THR A 179 10.39 5.50 -0.33
CA THR A 179 9.77 6.25 0.76
C THR A 179 10.63 6.11 2.01
N GLY A 180 11.64 6.97 2.18
CA GLY A 180 12.51 6.99 3.36
C GLY A 180 11.74 7.05 4.67
N ILE A 181 11.44 5.87 5.23
CA ILE A 181 10.62 5.67 6.44
C ILE A 181 11.26 6.37 7.66
N ALA A 182 12.59 6.46 7.68
CA ALA A 182 13.37 6.91 8.84
C ALA A 182 13.18 8.40 9.21
N ALA A 183 12.82 9.28 8.28
CA ALA A 183 12.70 10.72 8.56
C ALA A 183 11.35 11.09 9.20
N VAL A 184 10.28 10.36 8.87
CA VAL A 184 8.91 10.65 9.32
C VAL A 184 8.51 9.78 10.53
N GLN A 185 9.30 8.76 10.87
CA GLN A 185 9.05 7.89 12.03
C GLN A 185 8.96 8.65 13.36
N ARG A 186 9.69 9.77 13.52
CA ARG A 186 9.64 10.60 14.74
C ARG A 186 8.33 11.39 14.89
N GLU A 187 7.68 11.77 13.78
CA GLU A 187 6.37 12.43 13.83
C GLU A 187 5.21 11.42 13.95
N LEU A 188 5.43 10.18 13.51
CA LEU A 188 4.43 9.10 13.58
C LEU A 188 4.31 8.51 14.99
N ASP A 189 5.37 8.51 15.80
CA ASP A 189 5.33 8.00 17.18
C ASP A 189 4.54 8.91 18.14
N GLU A 190 4.47 10.22 17.87
CA GLU A 190 3.68 11.18 18.66
C GLU A 190 2.19 11.18 18.31
N THR A 191 1.83 10.67 17.13
CA THR A 191 0.43 10.60 16.72
C THR A 191 -0.09 9.20 16.96
N LYS A 192 -0.90 9.04 18.02
CA LYS A 192 -1.73 7.86 18.26
C LYS A 192 -2.63 7.64 17.05
N ILE A 193 -2.11 6.99 16.00
CA ILE A 193 -2.89 6.53 14.86
C ILE A 193 -4.01 5.72 15.48
N VAL A 194 -5.25 6.18 15.32
CA VAL A 194 -6.40 5.43 15.81
C VAL A 194 -6.48 4.20 14.91
N LEU A 195 -5.86 3.14 15.40
CA LEU A 195 -5.55 1.94 14.62
C LEU A 195 -6.82 1.09 14.47
N HIS A 196 -7.08 0.70 13.23
CA HIS A 196 -8.10 -0.27 12.79
C HIS A 196 -9.53 0.13 13.10
N GLN A 197 -10.07 1.04 12.30
CA GLN A 197 -11.49 1.31 12.25
C GLN A 197 -12.06 0.76 10.94
N THR A 198 -13.14 0.00 11.00
CA THR A 198 -13.93 -0.28 9.80
C THR A 198 -14.68 0.99 9.41
N ILE A 199 -15.06 1.12 8.15
CA ILE A 199 -15.87 2.26 7.69
C ILE A 199 -17.13 2.46 8.57
N GLU A 200 -17.73 1.37 9.06
CA GLU A 200 -18.89 1.40 9.96
C GLU A 200 -18.58 2.04 11.33
N SER A 201 -17.36 1.88 11.84
CA SER A 201 -16.96 2.50 13.11
C SER A 201 -16.66 4.00 13.01
N VAL A 202 -16.43 4.49 11.79
CA VAL A 202 -16.31 5.92 11.48
C VAL A 202 -17.70 6.56 11.26
N LEU A 203 -18.74 5.75 11.02
CA LEU A 203 -20.12 6.21 10.96
C LEU A 203 -20.70 6.48 12.36
N GLN A 204 -21.68 7.36 12.42
CA GLN A 204 -22.40 7.64 13.67
C GLN A 204 -23.21 6.42 14.12
N ARG A 205 -23.42 6.29 15.44
CA ARG A 205 -24.23 5.21 16.02
C ARG A 205 -25.62 5.20 15.37
N GLY A 206 -25.97 4.09 14.71
CA GLY A 206 -27.28 3.89 14.07
C GLY A 206 -27.34 4.24 12.58
N GLU A 207 -26.26 4.78 12.00
CA GLU A 207 -26.16 5.07 10.57
C GLU A 207 -25.49 3.90 9.83
N LYS A 208 -26.15 3.36 8.80
CA LYS A 208 -25.62 2.26 7.97
C LYS A 208 -25.11 2.78 6.64
N LEU A 209 -23.99 2.23 6.17
CA LEU A 209 -23.41 2.53 4.85
C LEU A 209 -24.44 2.34 3.71
N ASP A 210 -25.30 1.32 3.81
CA ASP A 210 -26.37 1.07 2.82
C ASP A 210 -27.36 2.25 2.70
N THR A 211 -27.64 2.92 3.83
CA THR A 211 -28.56 4.07 3.87
C THR A 211 -27.91 5.29 3.23
N LEU A 212 -26.61 5.48 3.46
CA LEU A 212 -25.83 6.53 2.83
C LEU A 212 -25.77 6.32 1.31
N VAL A 213 -25.37 5.13 0.86
CA VAL A 213 -25.32 4.78 -0.57
C VAL A 213 -26.68 4.97 -1.26
N ALA A 214 -27.79 4.63 -0.59
CA ALA A 214 -29.12 4.85 -1.13
C ALA A 214 -29.46 6.34 -1.30
N LYS A 215 -29.11 7.17 -0.31
CA LYS A 215 -29.37 8.61 -0.28
C LYS A 215 -28.42 9.45 -1.16
N SER A 216 -27.25 8.93 -1.51
CA SER A 216 -26.26 9.71 -2.28
C SER A 216 -26.70 9.97 -3.71
N ASP A 217 -26.79 11.23 -4.12
CA ASP A 217 -27.03 11.61 -5.53
C ASP A 217 -25.77 11.51 -6.39
N GLU A 218 -24.60 11.39 -5.75
CA GLU A 218 -23.30 11.26 -6.42
C GLU A 218 -23.06 9.88 -7.05
N LEU A 219 -23.82 8.87 -6.64
CA LEU A 219 -23.71 7.52 -7.15
C LEU A 219 -24.79 7.29 -8.22
N SER A 220 -24.36 6.86 -9.40
CA SER A 220 -25.30 6.46 -10.44
C SER A 220 -26.18 5.28 -9.98
N GLY A 221 -27.39 5.16 -10.53
CA GLY A 221 -28.26 4.02 -10.24
C GLY A 221 -27.59 2.67 -10.51
N MET A 222 -26.72 2.62 -11.52
CA MET A 222 -25.90 1.45 -11.84
C MET A 222 -24.87 1.14 -10.74
N SER A 223 -24.14 2.15 -10.26
CA SER A 223 -23.17 2.01 -9.16
C SER A 223 -23.85 1.55 -7.85
N LYS A 224 -25.04 2.08 -7.55
CA LYS A 224 -25.83 1.66 -6.38
C LYS A 224 -26.27 0.19 -6.50
N GLY A 225 -26.71 -0.23 -7.68
CA GLY A 225 -27.05 -1.63 -7.97
C GLY A 225 -25.84 -2.56 -7.84
N PHE A 226 -24.69 -2.14 -8.38
CA PHE A 226 -23.42 -2.86 -8.29
C PHE A 226 -22.99 -3.08 -6.83
N TYR A 227 -23.07 -2.04 -6.00
CA TYR A 227 -22.76 -2.15 -4.56
C TYR A 227 -23.63 -3.21 -3.86
N LYS A 228 -24.95 -3.19 -4.11
CA LYS A 228 -25.87 -4.18 -3.53
C LYS A 228 -25.55 -5.60 -4.00
N GLN A 229 -25.29 -5.79 -5.29
CA GLN A 229 -24.95 -7.09 -5.86
C GLN A 229 -23.64 -7.62 -5.30
N ALA A 230 -22.60 -6.79 -5.21
CA ALA A 230 -21.32 -7.16 -4.63
C ALA A 230 -21.46 -7.53 -3.15
N LYS A 231 -22.26 -6.80 -2.37
CA LYS A 231 -22.53 -7.13 -0.97
C LYS A 231 -23.23 -8.48 -0.83
N GLN A 232 -24.21 -8.76 -1.68
CA GLN A 232 -24.94 -10.03 -1.69
C GLN A 232 -24.03 -11.22 -2.06
N GLN A 233 -23.21 -11.07 -3.10
CA GLN A 233 -22.25 -12.10 -3.50
C GLN A 233 -21.20 -12.41 -2.42
N ASN A 234 -20.79 -11.38 -1.65
CA ASN A 234 -19.86 -11.54 -0.52
C ASN A 234 -20.53 -11.99 0.79
N SER A 235 -21.84 -12.24 0.80
CA SER A 235 -22.60 -12.68 1.98
C SER A 235 -22.99 -14.16 1.95
N CYS A 236 -22.86 -14.85 0.81
CA CYS A 236 -23.09 -16.28 0.69
C CYS A 236 -21.83 -17.07 1.06
N CYS A 237 -21.55 -17.18 2.36
CA CYS A 237 -20.77 -18.24 3.03
C CYS A 237 -20.92 -18.09 4.57
N VAL A 238 -22.17 -18.11 5.04
CA VAL A 238 -22.52 -18.57 6.40
C VAL A 238 -23.69 -19.54 6.20
N VAL A 239 -23.43 -20.63 5.50
CA VAL A 239 -24.29 -21.81 5.57
C VAL A 239 -23.37 -22.94 6.01
N MET A 240 -23.78 -23.54 7.12
CA MET A 240 -23.17 -24.63 7.89
C MET A 240 -22.45 -25.69 7.07
#